data_AF-A0A1A6A4X9-F1
#
_entry.id   AF-A0A1A6A4X9-F1
#
_cell.length_a   1.000
_cell.length_b   1.000
_cell.length_c   1.000
_cell.angle_alpha   90.00
_cell.angle_beta   90.00
_cell.angle_gamma   90.00
#
_symmetry.space_group_name_H-M   'P 1'
#
loop_
_entity.id
_entity.type
_entity.pdbx_description
1 polymer ?
#
loop_
_entity_poly.entity_id
_entity_poly.type
_entity_poly.pdbx_seq_one_letter_code
_entity_poly.pdbx_strand_id
1 'polypeptide(L)'
;MPPKSGNDPWNDEHTREIIRGMIRMILQNRPTFYTFPALEGVSANRGDRINAKIKQILKKLSEMYPGCEGFVEEEIKNMVKSRGTPSPKSKKTGKTIGTPPPKKRKVKDEADEEPEEED
;
A
#
# COMPACT_ATOMS: atom_id res chain seq x y z
N MET A 1 24.50 -34.79 8.04
CA MET A 1 23.46 -35.54 8.79
C MET A 1 22.23 -34.65 8.86
N PRO A 2 21.05 -35.10 8.43
CA PRO A 2 19.83 -34.37 8.77
C PRO A 2 19.74 -34.30 10.31
N PRO A 3 19.32 -33.17 10.89
CA PRO A 3 19.18 -33.07 12.34
C PRO A 3 18.26 -34.20 12.82
N LYS A 4 18.67 -34.91 13.88
CA LYS A 4 17.82 -35.89 14.56
C LYS A 4 16.54 -35.17 14.94
N SER A 5 15.44 -35.52 14.29
CA SER A 5 14.11 -35.02 14.62
C SER A 5 13.80 -35.42 16.05
N GLY A 6 14.02 -34.50 17.00
CA GLY A 6 13.39 -34.59 18.29
C GLY A 6 11.89 -34.63 18.04
N ASN A 7 11.24 -35.73 18.42
CA ASN A 7 9.78 -35.82 18.43
C ASN A 7 9.25 -34.98 19.59
N ASP A 8 9.47 -33.67 19.52
CA ASP A 8 8.86 -32.76 20.46
C ASP A 8 7.35 -32.82 20.27
N PRO A 9 6.57 -32.94 21.35
CA PRO A 9 5.12 -32.96 21.25
C PRO A 9 4.63 -31.66 20.62
N TRP A 10 3.56 -31.76 19.83
CA TRP A 10 2.95 -30.59 19.23
C TRP A 10 2.46 -29.63 20.32
N ASN A 11 2.81 -28.35 20.18
CA ASN A 11 2.37 -27.29 21.09
C ASN A 11 1.68 -26.17 20.30
N ASP A 12 1.05 -25.25 21.02
CA ASP A 12 0.34 -24.12 20.42
C ASP A 12 1.28 -23.11 19.73
N GLU A 13 2.56 -23.08 20.11
CA GLU A 13 3.57 -22.25 19.44
C GLU A 13 3.83 -22.74 18.01
N HIS A 14 3.86 -24.05 17.78
CA HIS A 14 4.01 -24.63 16.45
C HIS A 14 2.82 -24.24 15.56
N THR A 15 1.60 -24.33 16.10
CA THR A 15 0.38 -23.86 15.40
C THR A 15 0.49 -22.38 15.05
N ARG A 16 0.91 -21.53 16.00
CA ARG A 16 1.09 -20.09 15.79
C ARG A 16 2.10 -19.79 14.68
N GLU A 17 3.26 -20.45 14.69
CA GLU A 17 4.30 -20.21 13.70
C GLU A 17 3.89 -20.69 12.30
N ILE A 18 3.14 -21.79 12.20
CA ILE A 18 2.57 -22.25 10.94
C ILE A 18 1.59 -21.22 10.37
N ILE A 19 0.68 -20.71 11.20
CA ILE A 19 -0.30 -19.70 10.78
C ILE A 19 0.43 -18.42 10.33
N ARG A 20 1.44 -17.99 11.08
CA ARG A 20 2.29 -16.86 10.70
C ARG A 20 2.98 -17.08 9.36
N GLY A 21 3.54 -18.27 9.14
CA GLY A 21 4.18 -18.67 7.88
C GLY A 21 3.20 -18.66 6.71
N MET A 22 1.99 -19.21 6.89
CA MET A 22 0.93 -19.19 5.88
C MET A 22 0.53 -17.76 5.50
N ILE A 23 0.29 -16.89 6.50
CA ILE A 23 -0.05 -15.48 6.28
C ILE A 23 1.06 -14.79 5.48
N ARG A 24 2.33 -14.95 5.89
CA ARG A 24 3.49 -14.37 5.19
C ARG A 24 3.56 -14.83 3.74
N MET A 25 3.44 -16.13 3.49
CA MET A 25 3.50 -16.69 2.14
C MET A 25 2.40 -16.15 1.24
N ILE A 26 1.16 -16.07 1.75
CA ILE A 26 0.02 -15.54 1.00
C ILE A 26 0.23 -14.06 0.70
N LEU A 27 0.70 -13.26 1.66
CA LEU A 27 0.96 -11.84 1.49
C LEU A 27 2.09 -11.56 0.49
N GLN A 28 3.15 -12.37 0.49
CA GLN A 28 4.27 -12.27 -0.46
C GLN A 28 3.84 -12.62 -1.88
N ASN A 29 3.00 -13.64 -2.05
CA ASN A 29 2.52 -14.12 -3.36
C ASN A 29 1.20 -13.45 -3.79
N ARG A 30 0.85 -12.30 -3.20
CA ARG A 30 -0.33 -11.51 -3.60
C ARG A 30 -0.44 -11.23 -5.11
N PRO A 31 0.64 -10.90 -5.83
CA PRO A 31 0.58 -10.68 -7.28
C PRO A 31 -0.04 -11.84 -8.07
N THR A 32 0.14 -13.08 -7.60
CA THR A 32 -0.37 -14.29 -8.26
C THR A 32 -1.89 -14.34 -8.30
N PHE A 33 -2.58 -13.76 -7.32
CA PHE A 33 -4.06 -13.75 -7.31
C PHE A 33 -4.64 -12.88 -8.43
N TYR A 34 -3.88 -11.92 -8.97
CA TYR A 34 -4.34 -11.09 -10.09
C TYR A 34 -4.26 -11.80 -11.44
N THR A 35 -3.59 -12.95 -11.52
CA THR A 35 -3.49 -13.74 -12.76
C THR A 35 -4.61 -14.78 -12.87
N PHE A 36 -5.50 -14.88 -11.88
CA PHE A 36 -6.59 -15.85 -11.89
C PHE A 36 -7.73 -15.36 -12.81
N PRO A 37 -8.10 -16.11 -13.86
CA PRO A 37 -9.11 -15.66 -14.83
C PRO A 37 -10.46 -15.32 -14.18
N ALA A 38 -10.87 -16.10 -13.17
CA ALA A 38 -12.10 -15.85 -12.43
C ALA A 38 -12.13 -14.53 -11.64
N LEU A 39 -10.98 -13.88 -11.44
CA LEU A 39 -10.85 -12.61 -10.72
C LEU A 39 -10.59 -11.40 -11.63
N GLU A 40 -10.53 -11.60 -12.95
CA GLU A 40 -10.25 -10.54 -13.92
C GLU A 40 -11.28 -9.40 -13.83
N GLY A 41 -12.57 -9.73 -13.71
CA GLY A 41 -13.64 -8.73 -13.58
C GLY A 41 -13.60 -7.88 -12.31
N VAL A 42 -12.92 -8.34 -11.25
CA VAL A 42 -12.74 -7.57 -10.01
C VAL A 42 -11.37 -6.89 -9.90
N SER A 43 -10.48 -7.15 -10.87
CA SER A 43 -9.15 -6.54 -10.99
C SER A 43 -9.21 -5.07 -11.46
N ALA A 44 -10.25 -4.69 -12.21
CA ALA A 44 -10.41 -3.39 -12.87
C ALA A 44 -10.24 -2.16 -11.94
N ASN A 45 -10.55 -2.29 -10.64
CA ASN A 45 -10.38 -1.22 -9.64
C ASN A 45 -8.95 -1.17 -9.06
N ARG A 46 -7.94 -1.10 -9.93
CA ARG A 46 -6.51 -1.05 -9.56
C ARG A 46 -6.08 -2.17 -8.58
N GLY A 47 -6.78 -3.30 -8.62
CA GLY A 47 -6.49 -4.46 -7.77
C GLY A 47 -6.75 -4.30 -6.25
N ASP A 48 -7.40 -3.22 -5.81
CA ASP A 48 -7.52 -2.92 -4.38
C ASP A 48 -8.58 -3.79 -3.68
N ARG A 49 -9.62 -4.22 -4.42
CA ARG A 49 -10.67 -5.11 -3.89
C ARG A 49 -10.14 -6.51 -3.58
N ILE A 50 -9.31 -7.07 -4.45
CA ILE A 50 -8.68 -8.38 -4.26
C ILE A 50 -7.79 -8.34 -3.01
N ASN A 51 -6.97 -7.29 -2.88
CA ASN A 51 -6.12 -7.08 -1.72
C ASN A 51 -6.92 -6.96 -0.41
N ALA A 52 -7.97 -6.14 -0.40
CA ALA A 52 -8.84 -5.99 0.76
C ALA A 52 -9.47 -7.33 1.16
N LYS A 53 -9.91 -8.13 0.17
CA LYS A 53 -10.52 -9.43 0.43
C LYS A 53 -9.52 -10.45 0.98
N ILE A 54 -8.30 -10.50 0.44
CA ILE A 54 -7.22 -11.33 0.98
C ILE A 54 -6.98 -10.99 2.45
N LYS A 55 -6.81 -9.71 2.77
CA LYS A 55 -6.62 -9.27 4.18
C LYS A 55 -7.81 -9.66 5.07
N GLN A 56 -9.04 -9.51 4.58
CA GLN A 56 -10.23 -9.90 5.33
C GLN A 56 -10.25 -11.41 5.63
N ILE A 57 -9.90 -12.25 4.65
CA ILE A 57 -9.83 -13.71 4.82
C ILE A 57 -8.74 -14.07 5.82
N LEU A 58 -7.56 -13.47 5.70
CA LEU A 58 -6.44 -13.73 6.61
C LEU A 58 -6.74 -13.29 8.04
N LYS A 59 -7.46 -12.18 8.24
CA LYS A 59 -7.90 -11.75 9.58
C LYS A 59 -8.84 -12.76 10.23
N LYS A 60 -9.84 -13.24 9.49
CA LYS A 60 -10.72 -14.32 9.96
C LYS A 60 -9.95 -15.60 10.26
N LEU A 61 -8.95 -15.93 9.44
CA LEU A 61 -8.07 -17.07 9.68
C LEU A 61 -7.32 -16.93 11.01
N SER A 62 -6.73 -15.75 11.29
CA SER A 62 -6.06 -15.52 12.57
C SER A 62 -7.00 -15.53 13.78
N GLU A 63 -8.25 -15.06 13.62
CA GLU A 63 -9.25 -15.04 14.69
C GLU A 63 -9.73 -16.45 15.09
N MET A 64 -9.61 -17.45 14.21
CA MET A 64 -9.98 -18.83 14.52
C MET A 64 -8.98 -19.53 15.46
N TYR A 65 -7.79 -18.97 15.66
CA TYR A 65 -6.74 -19.58 16.48
C TYR A 65 -6.33 -18.64 17.62
N PRO A 66 -6.43 -19.08 18.89
CA PRO A 66 -6.10 -18.24 20.03
C PRO A 66 -4.63 -17.81 19.98
N GLY A 67 -4.37 -16.53 20.25
CA GLY A 67 -3.01 -15.95 20.26
C GLY A 67 -2.41 -15.64 18.88
N CYS A 68 -3.17 -15.81 17.78
CA CYS A 68 -2.76 -15.40 16.43
C CYS A 68 -3.28 -14.01 16.04
N GLU A 69 -4.04 -13.36 16.91
CA GLU A 69 -4.64 -12.05 16.68
C GLU A 69 -3.57 -11.01 16.32
N GLY A 70 -3.79 -10.26 15.23
CA GLY A 70 -2.86 -9.20 14.80
C GLY A 70 -1.69 -9.66 13.92
N PHE A 71 -1.45 -10.97 13.73
CA PHE A 71 -0.36 -11.47 12.88
C PHE A 71 -0.39 -10.90 11.45
N VAL A 72 -1.59 -10.69 10.91
CA VAL A 72 -1.77 -10.10 9.57
C VAL A 72 -1.21 -8.67 9.51
N GLU A 73 -1.46 -7.87 10.55
CA GLU A 73 -1.05 -6.46 10.59
C GLU A 73 0.43 -6.30 10.86
N GLU A 74 0.96 -7.13 11.76
CA GLU A 74 2.40 -7.23 12.01
C GLU A 74 3.16 -7.60 10.74
N GLU A 75 2.69 -8.62 10.02
CA GLU A 75 3.40 -9.10 8.84
C GLU A 75 3.34 -8.07 7.70
N ILE A 76 2.22 -7.38 7.51
CA ILE A 76 2.14 -6.23 6.59
C ILE A 76 3.17 -5.16 6.96
N LYS A 77 3.26 -4.80 8.25
CA LYS A 77 4.22 -3.80 8.74
C LYS A 77 5.67 -4.23 8.50
N ASN A 78 5.97 -5.51 8.71
CA ASN A 78 7.30 -6.08 8.49
C ASN A 78 7.69 -6.08 7.00
N MET A 79 6.75 -6.39 6.11
CA MET A 79 6.98 -6.34 4.66
C MET A 79 7.22 -4.92 4.14
N VAL A 80 6.58 -3.91 4.73
CA VAL A 80 6.85 -2.50 4.39
C VAL A 80 8.25 -2.08 4.84
N LYS A 81 8.69 -2.55 6.02
CA LYS A 81 10.04 -2.27 6.53
C LYS A 81 11.14 -2.96 5.72
N SER A 82 10.91 -4.17 5.22
CA SER A 82 11.93 -4.93 4.49
C SER A 82 12.18 -4.42 3.06
N ARG A 83 11.22 -3.68 2.48
CA ARG A 83 11.33 -3.11 1.11
C ARG A 83 12.17 -1.83 1.00
N GLY A 84 12.95 -1.51 2.03
CA GLY A 84 13.78 -0.32 2.07
C GLY A 84 12.99 0.89 2.57
N THR A 85 13.68 1.69 3.38
CA THR A 85 13.24 2.99 3.92
C THR A 85 12.30 3.74 2.97
N PRO A 86 11.10 4.17 3.40
CA PRO A 86 10.39 5.18 2.66
C PRO A 86 11.31 6.40 2.58
N SER A 87 11.69 6.83 1.37
CA SER A 87 12.30 8.14 1.16
C SER A 87 11.51 9.15 1.99
N PRO A 88 12.17 10.01 2.79
CA PRO A 88 11.47 10.91 3.69
C PRO A 88 10.56 11.78 2.85
N LYS A 89 9.24 11.53 2.93
CA LYS A 89 8.25 12.52 2.52
C LYS A 89 8.55 13.75 3.36
N SER A 90 9.14 14.75 2.71
CA SER A 90 9.29 16.13 3.17
C SER A 90 8.24 16.46 4.22
N LYS A 91 8.63 16.40 5.50
CA LYS A 91 7.97 17.15 6.57
C LYS A 91 8.15 18.61 6.20
N LYS A 92 7.18 19.18 5.49
CA LYS A 92 7.08 20.62 5.27
C LYS A 92 6.59 21.23 6.60
N THR A 93 7.46 21.25 7.60
CA THR A 93 7.29 22.11 8.77
C THR A 93 7.76 23.49 8.35
N GLY A 94 6.80 24.35 8.02
CA GLY A 94 7.04 25.75 7.67
C GLY A 94 5.87 26.59 8.15
N LYS A 95 5.69 26.64 9.48
CA LYS A 95 4.82 27.60 10.15
C LYS A 95 5.56 28.95 10.13
N THR A 96 5.47 29.68 9.01
CA THR A 96 5.83 31.09 8.93
C THR A 96 4.91 31.79 7.93
N ILE A 97 4.02 32.61 8.51
CA ILE A 97 3.69 34.00 8.13
C ILE A 97 3.18 34.27 6.71
N GLY A 98 2.07 35.00 6.66
CA GLY A 98 1.27 35.35 5.50
C GLY A 98 2.03 35.83 4.26
N THR A 99 1.58 35.34 3.11
CA THR A 99 1.65 36.08 1.84
C THR A 99 0.47 35.62 0.98
N PRO A 100 -0.37 36.52 0.44
CA PRO A 100 -1.49 36.14 -0.41
C PRO A 100 -1.01 35.63 -1.79
N PRO A 101 -1.77 34.76 -2.45
CA PRO A 101 -1.39 34.20 -3.76
C PRO A 101 -1.39 35.27 -4.86
N PRO A 102 -0.47 35.19 -5.85
CA PRO A 102 -0.37 36.18 -6.92
C PRO A 102 -1.61 36.14 -7.81
N LYS A 103 -2.29 37.30 -7.90
CA LYS A 103 -3.38 37.59 -8.84
C LYS A 103 -2.91 37.36 -10.27
N LYS A 104 -3.51 36.40 -10.97
CA LYS A 104 -3.44 36.31 -12.44
C LYS A 104 -4.11 37.56 -13.02
N ARG A 105 -3.34 38.45 -13.66
CA ARG A 105 -3.88 39.54 -14.50
C ARG A 105 -4.40 38.93 -15.81
N LYS A 106 -5.67 39.17 -16.13
CA LYS A 106 -6.19 39.10 -17.50
C LYS A 106 -5.70 40.36 -18.21
N VAL A 107 -4.91 40.22 -19.27
CA VAL A 107 -4.66 41.31 -20.21
C VAL A 107 -5.68 41.15 -21.31
N LYS A 108 -6.57 42.14 -21.43
CA LYS A 108 -7.47 42.37 -22.57
C LYS A 108 -6.85 43.57 -23.26
N ASP A 109 -6.29 43.38 -24.44
CA ASP A 109 -5.85 44.45 -25.32
C ASP A 109 -6.85 44.54 -26.47
N GLU A 110 -7.60 45.64 -26.49
CA GLU A 110 -8.36 46.15 -27.63
C GLU A 110 -7.62 47.39 -28.10
N ALA A 111 -7.26 47.37 -29.40
CA ALA A 111 -7.07 48.46 -30.36
C ALA A 111 -6.64 49.86 -29.87
N ASP A 112 -5.52 50.33 -30.42
CA ASP A 112 -5.36 51.76 -30.75
C ASP A 112 -4.61 51.92 -32.08
N GLU A 113 -4.98 52.99 -32.77
CA GLU A 113 -4.95 53.28 -34.20
C GLU A 113 -3.75 54.18 -34.53
N GLU A 114 -2.90 53.82 -35.52
CA GLU A 114 -1.92 54.75 -36.10
C GLU A 114 -2.28 55.04 -37.58
N PRO A 115 -2.32 56.32 -38.01
CA PRO A 115 -2.55 56.69 -39.39
C PRO A 115 -1.23 56.63 -40.20
N GLU A 116 -1.26 55.95 -41.35
CA GLU A 116 -0.18 55.99 -42.34
C GLU A 116 -0.25 57.32 -43.13
N GLU A 117 0.88 58.05 -43.15
CA GLU A 117 1.17 59.12 -44.10
C GLU A 117 1.43 58.50 -45.49
N GLU A 118 0.68 58.93 -46.51
CA GLU A 118 1.03 58.72 -47.93
C GLU A 118 1.74 59.97 -48.48
N ASP A 119 2.72 59.71 -49.36
CA ASP A 119 3.58 60.63 -50.13
C ASP A 119 2.87 61.78 -50.87
#